data_AF-A0A2S5VU31-F1
#
_entry.id   AF-A0A2S5VU31-F1
#
_cell.length_a   1.000
_cell.length_b   1.000
_cell.length_c   1.000
_cell.angle_alpha   90.00
_cell.angle_beta   90.00
_cell.angle_gamma   90.00
#
_symmetry.space_group_name_H-M   'P 1'
#
loop_
_entity.id
_entity.type
_entity.pdbx_description
1 polymer ?
#
loop_
_entity_poly.entity_id
_entity_poly.type
_entity_poly.pdbx_seq_one_letter_code
_entity_poly.pdbx_strand_id
1 'polypeptide(L)'
;MSTAPEHVPTERRITRQGIETSVALAWNAEGALRGLPPLAWRLGGPWEGVHFSGDADAYAPEVRREVVEAWIAGLGLADAIDPTDGPLARRGDDMVWTGALDDVVFELRYPASAADPTGADD
;
A
#
# COMPACT_ATOMS: atom_id res chain seq x y z
N MET A 1 -35.85 14.41 41.04
CA MET A 1 -35.65 14.52 39.59
C MET A 1 -34.19 14.24 39.30
N SER A 2 -33.87 13.15 38.60
CA SER A 2 -32.49 12.78 38.26
C SER A 2 -32.19 13.36 36.89
N THR A 3 -31.27 14.32 36.81
CA THR A 3 -30.79 14.84 35.52
C THR A 3 -29.89 13.79 34.92
N ALA A 4 -30.36 13.10 33.89
CA ALA A 4 -29.51 12.28 33.04
C ALA A 4 -28.38 13.18 32.48
N PRO A 5 -27.12 12.71 32.47
CA PRO A 5 -26.03 13.50 31.94
C PRO A 5 -26.31 13.81 30.47
N GLU A 6 -26.26 15.10 30.12
CA GLU A 6 -26.38 15.54 28.72
C GLU A 6 -25.27 14.86 27.91
N HIS A 7 -25.69 14.07 26.92
CA HIS A 7 -24.77 13.44 25.99
C HIS A 7 -24.26 14.52 25.03
N VAL A 8 -23.21 15.24 25.45
CA VAL A 8 -22.51 16.18 24.57
C VAL A 8 -21.85 15.35 23.46
N PRO A 9 -22.24 15.50 22.18
CA PRO A 9 -21.60 14.79 21.10
C PRO A 9 -20.13 15.23 21.09
N THR A 10 -19.23 14.31 21.44
CA THR A 10 -17.82 14.54 21.16
C THR A 10 -17.70 14.52 19.65
N GLU A 11 -17.37 15.65 19.02
CA GLU A 11 -16.97 15.69 17.62
C GLU A 11 -15.71 14.83 17.46
N ARG A 12 -15.89 13.53 17.29
CA ARG A 12 -14.81 12.62 16.89
C ARG A 12 -14.54 12.91 15.43
N ARG A 13 -13.72 13.93 15.16
CA ARG A 13 -13.19 14.16 13.82
C ARG A 13 -12.46 12.89 13.40
N ILE A 14 -12.87 12.34 12.27
CA ILE A 14 -12.13 11.27 11.61
C ILE A 14 -10.80 11.87 11.17
N THR A 15 -9.70 11.35 11.74
CA THR A 15 -8.35 11.78 11.38
C THR A 15 -7.84 10.97 10.19
N ARG A 16 -6.90 11.52 9.42
CA ARG A 16 -6.19 10.77 8.37
C ARG A 16 -5.61 9.46 8.92
N GLN A 17 -4.96 9.53 10.08
CA GLN A 17 -4.44 8.35 10.77
C GLN A 17 -5.52 7.31 11.08
N GLY A 18 -6.71 7.74 11.49
CA GLY A 18 -7.86 6.86 11.70
C GLY A 18 -8.30 6.16 10.42
N ILE A 19 -8.36 6.88 9.30
CA ILE A 19 -8.69 6.32 7.98
C ILE A 19 -7.62 5.30 7.55
N GLU A 20 -6.35 5.68 7.59
CA GLU A 20 -5.22 4.81 7.22
C GLU A 20 -5.18 3.55 8.09
N THR A 21 -5.48 3.67 9.39
CA THR A 21 -5.57 2.50 10.28
C THR A 21 -6.72 1.57 9.87
N SER A 22 -7.91 2.10 9.60
CA SER A 22 -9.06 1.30 9.16
C SER A 22 -8.81 0.62 7.82
N VAL A 23 -8.19 1.33 6.88
CA VAL A 23 -7.78 0.82 5.57
C VAL A 23 -6.75 -0.31 5.73
N ALA A 24 -5.70 -0.10 6.52
CA ALA A 24 -4.67 -1.11 6.75
C ALA A 24 -5.22 -2.38 7.39
N LEU A 25 -6.14 -2.24 8.34
CA LEU A 25 -6.84 -3.38 8.96
C LEU A 25 -7.68 -4.14 7.93
N ALA A 26 -8.47 -3.42 7.12
CA ALA A 26 -9.32 -4.04 6.12
C ALA A 26 -8.51 -4.78 5.04
N TRP A 27 -7.49 -4.12 4.48
CA TRP A 27 -6.64 -4.73 3.46
C TRP A 27 -5.89 -5.95 3.98
N ASN A 28 -5.24 -5.86 5.14
CA ASN A 28 -4.50 -7.00 5.69
C ASN A 28 -5.43 -8.16 6.07
N ALA A 29 -6.68 -7.89 6.50
CA ALA A 29 -7.67 -8.94 6.71
C ALA A 29 -8.03 -9.63 5.38
N GLU A 30 -8.26 -8.87 4.31
CA GLU A 30 -8.56 -9.40 2.98
C GLU A 30 -7.38 -10.19 2.39
N GLY A 31 -6.16 -9.72 2.61
CA GLY A 31 -4.93 -10.41 2.23
C GLY A 31 -4.75 -11.72 2.98
N ALA A 32 -5.05 -11.75 4.29
CA ALA A 32 -4.97 -12.97 5.10
C ALA A 32 -5.91 -14.07 4.58
N LEU A 33 -7.09 -13.71 4.07
CA LEU A 33 -8.00 -14.68 3.41
C LEU A 33 -7.39 -15.32 2.16
N ARG A 34 -6.40 -14.67 1.54
CA ARG A 34 -5.64 -15.14 0.37
C ARG A 34 -4.27 -15.71 0.73
N GLY A 35 -3.93 -15.80 2.02
CA GLY A 35 -2.62 -16.25 2.48
C GLY A 35 -1.50 -15.22 2.28
N LEU A 36 -1.83 -13.95 2.08
CA LEU A 36 -0.84 -12.89 1.90
C LEU A 36 -0.27 -12.41 3.25
N PRO A 37 1.05 -12.14 3.32
CA PRO A 37 1.67 -11.49 4.47
C PRO A 37 1.17 -10.05 4.65
N PRO A 38 1.04 -9.51 5.87
CA PRO A 38 0.57 -8.13 6.07
C PRO A 38 1.51 -7.08 5.48
N LEU A 39 0.96 -5.96 4.98
CA LEU A 39 1.71 -4.78 4.54
C LEU A 39 1.39 -3.54 5.39
N ALA A 40 2.31 -2.57 5.37
CA ALA A 40 2.08 -1.24 5.90
C ALA A 40 1.32 -0.39 4.86
N TRP A 41 -0.01 -0.33 4.99
CA TRP A 41 -0.86 0.45 4.10
C TRP A 41 -0.97 1.91 4.53
N ARG A 42 -0.95 2.81 3.55
CA ARG A 42 -1.10 4.25 3.70
C ARG A 42 -1.97 4.81 2.58
N LEU A 43 -2.44 6.04 2.76
CA LEU A 43 -3.04 6.81 1.66
C LEU A 43 -1.96 7.68 1.02
N GLY A 44 -1.98 7.78 -0.30
CA GLY A 44 -1.18 8.71 -1.10
C GLY A 44 -1.38 10.18 -0.73
N GLY A 45 -0.43 11.03 -1.13
CA GLY A 45 -0.49 12.47 -0.89
C GLY A 45 -1.53 13.19 -1.76
N PRO A 46 -2.00 14.38 -1.35
CA PRO A 46 -3.00 15.16 -2.10
C PRO A 46 -2.53 15.60 -3.50
N TRP A 47 -1.22 15.57 -3.78
CA TRP A 47 -0.63 15.98 -5.05
C TRP A 47 -0.42 14.82 -6.04
N GLU A 48 -0.56 13.58 -5.58
CA GLU A 48 -0.40 12.35 -6.35
C GLU A 48 -1.75 11.69 -6.68
N GLY A 49 -2.85 12.26 -6.18
CA GLY A 49 -4.18 11.64 -6.19
C GLY A 49 -4.37 10.67 -5.03
N VAL A 50 -5.63 10.43 -4.64
CA VAL A 50 -5.96 9.48 -3.57
C VAL A 50 -5.73 8.06 -4.09
N HIS A 51 -4.64 7.45 -3.65
CA HIS A 51 -4.27 6.07 -3.95
C HIS A 51 -3.92 5.32 -2.65
N PHE A 52 -3.90 3.99 -2.69
CA PHE A 52 -3.37 3.18 -1.60
C PHE A 52 -1.89 2.92 -1.82
N SER A 53 -1.05 3.19 -0.82
CA SER A 53 0.36 2.84 -0.85
C SER A 53 0.66 1.73 0.15
N GLY A 54 1.46 0.74 -0.26
CA GLY A 54 1.84 -0.41 0.56
C GLY A 54 3.35 -0.64 0.54
N ASP A 55 3.93 -0.95 1.69
CA ASP A 55 5.34 -1.34 1.79
C ASP A 55 5.61 -2.46 2.78
N ALA A 56 6.72 -3.16 2.55
CA ALA A 56 7.16 -4.32 3.30
C ALA A 56 8.31 -4.00 4.27
N ASP A 57 8.45 -2.75 4.74
CA ASP A 57 9.63 -2.35 5.53
C ASP A 57 9.77 -3.06 6.88
N ALA A 58 8.67 -3.62 7.40
CA ALA A 58 8.67 -4.46 8.60
C ALA A 58 9.39 -5.81 8.41
N TYR A 59 9.62 -6.23 7.16
CA TYR A 59 10.29 -7.49 6.84
C TYR A 59 11.81 -7.31 6.63
N ALA A 60 12.55 -8.42 6.69
CA ALA A 60 13.96 -8.42 6.31
C ALA A 60 14.13 -8.04 4.82
N PRO A 61 15.13 -7.22 4.45
CA PRO A 61 15.30 -6.70 3.08
C PRO A 61 15.20 -7.76 1.98
N GLU A 62 15.70 -8.96 2.26
CA GLU A 62 15.82 -10.06 1.30
C GLU A 62 14.46 -10.64 0.88
N VAL A 63 13.41 -10.49 1.71
CA VAL A 63 12.07 -11.03 1.44
C VAL A 63 11.05 -9.95 1.05
N ARG A 64 11.41 -8.65 1.14
CA ARG A 64 10.47 -7.55 0.87
C ARG A 64 9.90 -7.57 -0.55
N ARG A 65 10.74 -7.93 -1.52
CA ARG A 65 10.32 -8.09 -2.91
C ARG A 65 9.24 -9.16 -3.04
N GLU A 66 9.52 -10.36 -2.57
CA GLU A 66 8.58 -11.49 -2.62
C GLU A 66 7.22 -11.14 -1.98
N VAL A 67 7.25 -10.47 -0.82
CA VAL A 67 6.04 -9.98 -0.15
C VAL A 67 5.24 -9.04 -1.05
N VAL A 68 5.89 -8.05 -1.68
CA VAL A 68 5.20 -7.08 -2.56
C VAL A 68 4.69 -7.73 -3.85
N GLU A 69 5.48 -8.60 -4.49
CA GLU A 69 5.08 -9.30 -5.70
C GLU A 69 3.87 -10.22 -5.45
N ALA A 70 3.83 -10.88 -4.28
CA ALA A 70 2.67 -11.66 -3.86
C ALA A 70 1.40 -10.81 -3.72
N TRP A 71 1.52 -9.55 -3.27
CA TRP A 71 0.39 -8.62 -3.23
C TRP A 71 -0.07 -8.15 -4.60
N ILE A 72 0.86 -7.85 -5.51
CA ILE A 72 0.52 -7.49 -6.90
C ILE A 72 -0.29 -8.62 -7.55
N ALA A 73 0.18 -9.87 -7.41
CA ALA A 73 -0.54 -11.04 -7.91
C ALA A 73 -1.87 -11.27 -7.16
N GLY A 74 -1.87 -11.17 -5.83
CA GLY A 74 -3.05 -11.43 -5.00
C GLY A 74 -4.19 -10.42 -5.17
N LEU A 75 -3.88 -9.20 -5.61
CA LEU A 75 -4.85 -8.17 -5.99
C LEU A 75 -5.36 -8.34 -7.44
N GLY A 76 -4.79 -9.28 -8.21
CA GLY A 76 -5.11 -9.46 -9.63
C GLY A 76 -4.62 -8.30 -10.50
N LEU A 77 -3.60 -7.57 -10.04
CA LEU A 77 -3.08 -6.38 -10.72
C LEU A 77 -2.11 -6.73 -11.84
N ALA A 78 -1.35 -7.82 -11.69
CA ALA A 78 -0.55 -8.44 -12.74
C ALA A 78 -0.28 -9.91 -12.42
N ASP A 79 -0.36 -10.78 -13.43
CA ASP A 79 0.00 -12.20 -13.30
C ASP A 79 1.53 -12.43 -13.30
N ALA A 80 2.28 -11.49 -13.88
CA ALA A 80 3.74 -11.44 -13.88
C ALA A 80 4.20 -9.98 -13.99
N ILE A 81 5.28 -9.62 -13.29
CA ILE A 81 5.88 -8.28 -13.37
C ILE A 81 6.97 -8.29 -14.42
N ASP A 82 6.78 -7.53 -15.50
CA ASP A 82 7.83 -7.25 -16.48
C ASP A 82 8.73 -6.12 -15.95
N PRO A 83 10.02 -6.36 -15.69
CA PRO A 83 10.94 -5.34 -15.20
C PRO A 83 11.44 -4.41 -16.31
N THR A 84 11.21 -4.73 -17.58
CA THR A 84 11.77 -4.02 -18.74
C THR A 84 10.79 -3.12 -19.47
N ASP A 85 9.49 -3.40 -19.38
CA ASP A 85 8.44 -2.52 -19.86
C ASP A 85 7.14 -2.79 -19.07
N GLY A 86 6.83 -1.89 -18.15
CA GLY A 86 5.70 -2.07 -17.24
C GLY A 86 5.67 -1.07 -16.08
N PRO A 87 4.60 -1.09 -15.26
CA PRO A 87 4.33 -0.14 -14.16
C PRO A 87 5.37 -0.05 -13.03
N LEU A 88 6.53 -0.69 -13.19
CA LEU A 88 7.62 -0.77 -12.23
C LEU A 88 8.74 0.20 -12.61
N ALA A 89 9.01 1.18 -11.74
CA ALA A 89 10.07 2.16 -11.93
C ALA A 89 10.99 2.23 -10.70
N ARG A 90 12.27 2.48 -10.93
CA ARG A 90 13.19 2.79 -9.84
C ARG A 90 13.01 4.24 -9.41
N ARG A 91 12.81 4.48 -8.11
CA ARG A 91 12.77 5.83 -7.50
C ARG A 91 13.78 5.87 -6.35
N GLY A 92 14.98 6.38 -6.65
CA GLY A 92 16.11 6.36 -5.71
C GLY A 92 16.55 4.93 -5.39
N ASP A 93 16.45 4.58 -4.10
CA ASP A 93 16.83 3.26 -3.59
C ASP A 93 15.68 2.23 -3.61
N ASP A 94 14.48 2.64 -4.03
CA ASP A 94 13.30 1.78 -4.07
C ASP A 94 12.88 1.46 -5.50
N MET A 95 12.33 0.26 -5.69
CA MET A 95 11.48 -0.07 -6.83
C MET A 95 10.03 0.23 -6.46
N VAL A 96 9.33 0.93 -7.34
CA VAL A 96 7.95 1.37 -7.14
C VAL A 96 7.09 0.84 -8.28
N TRP A 97 6.10 0.04 -7.93
CA TRP A 97 5.10 -0.49 -8.85
C TRP A 97 3.79 0.30 -8.72
N THR A 98 3.20 0.73 -9.83
CA THR A 98 1.93 1.49 -9.84
C THR A 98 0.88 0.87 -10.76
N GLY A 99 -0.33 0.62 -10.27
CA GLY A 99 -1.42 0.15 -11.13
C GLY A 99 -2.79 0.39 -10.54
N ALA A 100 -3.84 -0.06 -11.22
CA ALA A 100 -5.21 0.22 -10.81
C ALA A 100 -6.12 -1.01 -10.90
N LEU A 101 -7.05 -1.11 -9.95
CA LEU A 101 -8.16 -2.07 -9.92
C LEU A 101 -9.47 -1.28 -9.77
N ASP A 102 -10.37 -1.37 -10.75
CA ASP A 102 -11.66 -0.65 -10.74
C ASP A 102 -11.52 0.85 -10.35
N ASP A 103 -10.62 1.56 -11.05
CA ASP A 103 -10.27 2.97 -10.82
C ASP A 103 -9.60 3.29 -9.46
N VAL A 104 -9.34 2.28 -8.62
CA VAL A 104 -8.56 2.41 -7.40
C VAL A 104 -7.08 2.22 -7.72
N VAL A 105 -6.30 3.27 -7.52
CA VAL A 105 -4.85 3.26 -7.77
C VAL A 105 -4.10 2.69 -6.56
N PHE A 106 -3.09 1.87 -6.85
CA PHE A 106 -2.16 1.27 -5.89
C PHE A 106 -0.73 1.65 -6.24
N GLU A 107 0.05 1.96 -5.20
CA GLU A 107 1.50 2.11 -5.26
C GLU A 107 2.14 1.12 -4.28
N LEU A 108 2.99 0.22 -4.77
CA LEU A 108 3.65 -0.78 -3.94
C LEU A 108 5.16 -0.64 -4.09
N ARG A 109 5.88 -0.60 -2.96
CA ARG A 109 7.34 -0.37 -2.97
C ARG A 109 8.13 -1.44 -2.23
N TYR A 110 9.30 -1.75 -2.76
CA TYR A 110 10.32 -2.58 -2.13
C TYR A 110 11.73 -2.07 -2.48
N PRO A 111 12.77 -2.38 -1.69
CA PRO A 111 14.13 -1.91 -1.98
C PRO A 111 14.67 -2.43 -3.32
N ALA A 112 15.33 -1.56 -4.07
CA ALA A 112 16.03 -1.94 -5.29
C ALA A 112 17.26 -2.80 -4.98
N SER A 113 17.50 -3.79 -5.82
CA SER A 113 18.67 -4.66 -5.81
C SER A 113 19.66 -4.27 -6.89
N ALA A 114 20.88 -4.82 -6.81
CA ALA A 114 21.91 -4.62 -7.84
C ALA A 114 21.53 -5.24 -9.20
N ALA A 115 20.56 -6.16 -9.23
CA ALA A 115 20.07 -6.81 -10.44
C ALA A 115 18.89 -6.05 -11.11
N ASP A 116 18.35 -5.02 -10.44
CA ASP A 116 17.22 -4.28 -10.98
C ASP A 116 17.65 -3.23 -12.00
N PRO A 117 16.79 -2.95 -13.00
CA PRO A 117 17.02 -1.87 -13.94
C PRO A 117 17.14 -0.53 -13.20
N THR A 118 18.08 0.30 -13.62
CA THR A 118 18.38 1.58 -12.97
C THR A 118 17.39 2.70 -13.32
N GLY A 119 16.34 2.40 -14.09
CA GLY A 119 15.52 3.40 -14.78
C GLY A 119 16.30 4.02 -15.95
N ALA A 120 15.60 4.40 -17.01
CA ALA A 120 16.17 5.30 -18.01
C ALA A 120 16.20 6.71 -17.40
N ASP A 121 17.36 7.36 -17.42
CA ASP A 121 17.45 8.81 -17.25
C ASP A 121 16.70 9.45 -18.43
N ASP A 122 15.50 10.00 -18.20
CA ASP A 122 14.85 10.96 -19.08
C ASP A 122 14.21 12.10 -18.26
#